data_AF-A0A9D1AJ10-F1
#
_entry.id   AF-A0A9D1AJ10-F1
#
_cell.length_a   1.000
_cell.length_b   1.000
_cell.length_c   1.000
_cell.angle_alpha   90.00
_cell.angle_beta   90.00
_cell.angle_gamma   90.00
#
_symmetry.space_group_name_H-M   'P 1'
#
loop_
_entity.id
_entity.type
_entity.pdbx_description
1 polymer ?
#
loop_
_entity_poly.entity_id
_entity_poly.type
_entity_poly.pdbx_seq_one_letter_code
_entity_poly.pdbx_strand_id
1 'polypeptide(L)' 'MEFMGTKEASRLWGIPQEALPRMCRQNKIPGAEQDSKGSPWRIPRNAKRPEYQRRKKEIK' A
#
# COMPACT_ATOMS: atom_id res chain seq x y z
N MET A 1 -11.87 -1.07 -14.59
CA MET A 1 -10.79 -0.70 -13.65
C MET A 1 -10.26 -1.97 -13.01
N GLU A 2 -8.96 -2.27 -13.17
CA GLU A 2 -8.33 -3.41 -12.50
C GLU A 2 -7.88 -3.01 -11.10
N PHE A 3 -8.47 -3.65 -10.10
CA PHE A 3 -8.04 -3.55 -8.72
C PHE A 3 -7.11 -4.72 -8.41
N MET A 4 -6.06 -4.44 -7.66
CA MET A 4 -5.13 -5.42 -7.14
C MET A 4 -5.26 -5.49 -5.62
N GLY A 5 -5.04 -6.69 -5.08
CA GLY A 5 -4.97 -6.91 -3.65
C GLY A 5 -3.66 -6.38 -3.07
N THR A 6 -3.58 -6.38 -1.73
CA THR A 6 -2.38 -5.99 -0.99
C THR A 6 -1.16 -6.85 -1.35
N LYS A 7 -1.37 -8.12 -1.70
CA LYS A 7 -0.30 -9.04 -2.12
C LYS A 7 0.29 -8.69 -3.49
N GLU A 8 -0.54 -8.41 -4.49
CA GLU A 8 -0.07 -7.94 -5.79
C GLU A 8 0.62 -6.59 -5.69
N ALA A 9 0.03 -5.64 -4.96
CA ALA A 9 0.61 -4.32 -4.74
C ALA A 9 1.99 -4.40 -4.06
N SER A 10 2.15 -5.35 -3.13
CA SER A 10 3.44 -5.63 -2.48
C SER A 10 4.48 -6.06 -3.50
N ARG A 11 4.12 -6.98 -4.41
CA ARG A 11 5.01 -7.48 -5.46
C ARG A 11 5.32 -6.42 -6.52
N LEU A 12 4.33 -5.61 -6.91
CA LEU A 12 4.47 -4.57 -7.93
C LEU A 12 5.30 -3.37 -7.44
N TRP A 13 5.08 -2.94 -6.19
CA TRP A 13 5.78 -1.79 -5.63
C TRP A 13 7.04 -2.16 -4.84
N GLY A 14 7.27 -3.45 -4.57
CA GLY A 14 8.39 -3.91 -3.74
C GLY A 14 8.28 -3.41 -2.29
N ILE A 15 7.06 -3.20 -1.80
CA ILE A 15 6.77 -2.73 -0.44
C ILE A 15 6.25 -3.92 0.38
N PRO A 16 6.68 -4.11 1.63
CA PRO A 16 6.16 -5.18 2.47
C PRO A 16 4.63 -5.11 2.59
N GLN A 17 3.96 -6.26 2.48
CA GLN A 17 2.50 -6.36 2.55
C GLN A 17 1.94 -5.73 3.85
N GLU A 18 2.69 -5.80 4.95
CA GLU A 18 2.36 -5.16 6.23
C GLU A 18 2.38 -3.63 6.21
N ALA A 19 3.25 -3.04 5.37
CA ALA A 19 3.38 -1.59 5.27
C ALA A 19 2.28 -0.98 4.41
N LEU A 20 1.70 -1.75 3.47
CA LEU A 20 0.66 -1.27 2.58
C LEU A 20 -0.61 -0.82 3.32
N PRO A 21 -1.25 -1.62 4.21
CA PRO A 21 -2.39 -1.17 5.00
C PRO A 21 -2.10 0.10 5.80
N ARG A 22 -0.87 0.25 6.30
CA ARG A 22 -0.46 1.46 7.02
C ARG A 22 -0.40 2.67 6.08
N MET A 23 0.08 2.51 4.85
CA MET A 23 0.08 3.57 3.84
C MET A 23 -1.32 3.89 3.31
N CYS A 24 -2.16 2.86 3.13
CA CYS A 24 -3.56 3.06 2.72
C CYS A 24 -4.34 3.83 3.80
N ARG A 25 -4.18 3.48 5.09
CA ARG A 25 -4.77 4.25 6.21
C ARG A 25 -4.28 5.69 6.30
N GLN A 26 -3.06 5.96 5.84
CA GLN A 26 -2.48 7.31 5.79
C GLN A 26 -2.92 8.09 4.53
N ASN A 27 -3.86 7.56 3.73
CA ASN A 27 -4.31 8.16 2.46
C ASN A 27 -3.16 8.45 1.48
N LYS A 28 -2.05 7.69 1.57
CA LYS A 28 -0.90 7.85 0.66
C LYS A 28 -1.09 7.19 -0.70
N ILE A 29 -2.11 6.34 -0.84
CA ILE A 29 -2.43 5.63 -2.07
C ILE A 29 -3.80 6.14 -2.54
N PRO A 30 -3.84 6.99 -3.58
CA PRO A 30 -5.11 7.50 -4.10
C PRO A 30 -5.92 6.36 -4.71
N GLY A 31 -7.18 6.23 -4.28
CA GLY A 31 -8.09 5.18 -4.72
C GLY A 31 -7.94 3.84 -3.98
N ALA A 32 -7.03 3.72 -3.00
CA ALA A 32 -7.00 2.54 -2.14
C ALA A 32 -8.14 2.61 -1.12
N GLU A 33 -9.11 1.74 -1.28
CA GLU A 33 -10.27 1.66 -0.38
C GLU A 33 -10.25 0.35 0.40
N GLN A 34 -10.73 0.43 1.64
CA GLN A 34 -10.97 -0.73 2.49
C GLN A 34 -12.45 -0.74 2.85
N ASP A 35 -13.16 -1.78 2.42
CA ASP A 35 -14.60 -1.93 2.64
C ASP A 35 -14.95 -2.00 4.15
N SER A 36 -14.07 -2.57 4.99
CA SER A 36 -14.24 -2.66 6.45
C SER A 36 -12.94 -3.01 7.16
N LYS A 37 -12.84 -2.73 8.47
CA LYS A 37 -11.66 -3.07 9.28
C LYS A 37 -11.48 -4.59 9.33
N GLY A 38 -10.51 -5.11 8.57
CA GLY A 38 -10.26 -6.55 8.42
C GLY A 38 -10.55 -7.09 7.01
N SER A 39 -11.23 -6.30 6.18
CA SER A 39 -11.44 -6.61 4.75
C SER A 39 -10.17 -6.35 3.93
N PRO A 40 -10.00 -7.07 2.80
CA PRO A 40 -8.91 -6.83 1.87
C PRO A 40 -8.93 -5.40 1.34
N TRP A 41 -7.75 -4.79 1.19
CA TRP A 41 -7.63 -3.49 0.53
C TRP A 41 -7.79 -3.65 -0.97
N ARG A 42 -8.65 -2.82 -1.57
CA ARG A 42 -8.78 -2.68 -3.02
C ARG A 42 -7.89 -1.54 -3.48
N ILE A 43 -6.75 -1.88 -4.08
CA ILE A 43 -5.80 -0.90 -4.57
C ILE A 43 -5.93 -0.84 -6.10
N PRO A 44 -6.18 0.32 -6.72
CA PRO A 44 -6.22 0.40 -8.17
C PRO A 44 -4.83 0.15 -8.73
N ARG A 45 -4.70 -0.63 -9.81
CA ARG A 45 -3.39 -0.88 -10.44
C ARG A 45 -2.76 0.39 -11.03
N ASN A 46 -3.59 1.37 -11.34
CA ASN A 46 -3.20 2.72 -11.78
C ASN A 46 -2.88 3.67 -10.60
N ALA A 47 -2.96 3.21 -9.34
CA ALA A 47 -2.64 4.07 -8.22
C ALA A 47 -1.15 4.41 -8.21
N LYS A 48 -0.84 5.68 -7.92
CA LYS A 48 0.56 6.12 -7.76
C LYS A 48 1.17 5.38 -6.57
N ARG A 49 2.36 4.80 -6.79
CA ARG A 49 3.14 4.15 -5.73
C ARG A 49 3.33 5.15 -4.58
N PRO A 50 2.97 4.78 -3.33
CA PRO A 50 3.17 5.67 -2.20
C PRO A 50 4.67 5.84 -1.95
N GLU A 51 5.06 7.01 -1.45
CA GLU A 51 6.43 7.23 -0.98
C GLU A 51 6.72 6.31 0.23
N TYR A 52 7.34 5.18 -0.08
CA TYR A 52 7.83 4.24 0.91
C TYR A 52 9.27 4.62 1.26
N GLN A 53 9.40 5.61 2.14
CA GLN A 53 10.66 5.87 2.81
C GLN A 53 10.83 4.82 3.90
N ARG A 54 11.58 3.76 3.61
CA ARG A 54 12.14 2.92 4.66
C ARG A 54 12.97 3.86 5.52
N ARG A 55 12.52 4.14 6.75
CA ARG A 55 13.33 4.89 7.73
C ARG A 55 14.70 4.19 7.75
N LYS A 56 15.71 4.80 7.13
CA LYS A 56 17.09 4.44 7.40
C LYS A 56 17.21 4.72 8.89
N LYS A 57 17.28 3.66 9.70
CA LYS A 57 17.94 3.82 11.00
C LYS A 57 19.33 4.29 10.61
N GLU A 58 19.62 5.56 10.78
CA GLU A 58 20.99 6.02 10.83
C GLU A 58 21.66 5.14 11.88
N ILE A 59 22.52 4.23 11.40
CA ILE A 59 23.46 3.54 12.27
C ILE A 59 24.45 4.65 12.61
N LYS A 60 24.23 5.26 13.77
CA LYS A 60 25.16 6.18 14.40
C LYS A 60 26.21 5.39 15.16
#